data_AF-A0A2E3XGZ8-F1
#
_entry.id   AF-A0A2E3XGZ8-F1
#
_cell.length_a   1.000
_cell.length_b   1.000
_cell.length_c   1.000
_cell.angle_alpha   90.00
_cell.angle_beta   90.00
_cell.angle_gamma   90.00
#
_symmetry.space_group_name_H-M   'P 1'
#
loop_
_entity.id
_entity.type
_entity.pdbx_description
1 polymer ?
#
loop_
_entity_poly.entity_id
_entity_poly.type
_entity_poly.pdbx_seq_one_letter_code
_entity_poly.pdbx_strand_id
1 'polypeptide(L)'
;MILGCPECNTRFVVDAKALRLKGRYVKCGKCEHLWFAIPSAPSLIDPVSVTPLDYLERSSIKTPNLPVISETKVKENLAISWLVVFSLVLLIIVLIWFGRDSILYIWPETEVVYNWINNNFLKE
;
A
#
# COMPACT_ATOMS: atom_id res chain seq x y z
N MET A 1 18.46 -2.52 -4.73
CA MET A 1 19.63 -2.42 -3.83
C MET A 1 19.47 -3.40 -2.67
N ILE A 2 20.56 -3.79 -2.01
CA ILE A 2 20.53 -4.74 -0.89
C ILE A 2 20.85 -3.98 0.41
N LEU A 3 20.01 -4.15 1.43
CA LEU A 3 20.24 -3.62 2.78
C LEU A 3 20.60 -4.76 3.74
N GLY A 4 21.48 -4.48 4.71
CA GLY A 4 21.77 -5.38 5.83
C GLY A 4 21.23 -4.79 7.14
N CYS A 5 20.53 -5.60 7.94
CA CYS A 5 20.15 -5.20 9.29
C CYS A 5 21.37 -5.26 10.22
N PRO A 6 21.66 -4.20 11.00
CA PRO A 6 22.83 -4.16 11.89
C PRO A 6 22.73 -5.12 13.08
N GLU A 7 21.52 -5.43 13.55
CA GLU A 7 21.29 -6.29 14.72
C GLU A 7 21.37 -7.79 14.41
N CYS A 8 20.69 -8.22 13.33
CA CYS A 8 20.55 -9.65 13.03
C CYS A 8 21.25 -10.09 11.73
N ASN A 9 22.05 -9.18 11.14
CA ASN A 9 22.83 -9.36 9.91
C ASN A 9 22.05 -9.96 8.73
N THR A 10 20.73 -9.80 8.72
CA THR A 10 19.85 -10.33 7.69
C THR A 10 19.82 -9.36 6.50
N ARG A 11 19.88 -9.91 5.29
CA ARG A 11 19.94 -9.12 4.05
C ARG A 11 18.57 -9.06 3.39
N PHE A 12 18.19 -7.86 2.94
CA PHE A 12 16.91 -7.59 2.30
C PHE A 12 17.13 -6.94 0.93
N VAL A 13 16.43 -7.44 -0.10
CA VAL A 13 16.40 -6.80 -1.41
C VAL A 13 15.28 -5.77 -1.41
N VAL A 14 15.61 -4.51 -1.70
CA VAL A 14 14.66 -3.40 -1.75
C VAL A 14 14.85 -2.57 -3.01
N ASP A 15 13.76 -2.05 -3.54
CA ASP A 15 13.81 -1.09 -4.65
C ASP A 15 14.51 0.20 -4.18
N ALA A 16 15.48 0.67 -4.97
CA ALA A 16 16.19 1.91 -4.70
C ALA A 16 15.24 3.12 -4.74
N LYS A 17 14.15 3.06 -5.53
CA LYS A 17 13.13 4.12 -5.59
C LYS A 17 12.38 4.29 -4.26
N ALA A 18 12.20 3.21 -3.49
CA ALA A 18 11.43 3.23 -2.25
C ALA A 18 12.12 3.99 -1.10
N LEU A 19 13.45 4.11 -1.14
CA LEU A 19 14.25 4.77 -0.09
C LEU A 19 14.41 6.27 -0.30
N ARG A 20 14.05 6.80 -1.48
CA ARG A 20 14.26 8.20 -1.93
C ARG A 20 15.73 8.64 -1.84
N LEU A 21 16.11 9.66 -2.60
CA LEU A 21 17.50 10.15 -2.62
C LEU A 21 17.98 10.68 -1.25
N LYS A 22 17.07 11.16 -0.40
CA LYS A 22 17.37 11.65 0.95
C LYS A 22 17.50 10.55 2.01
N GLY A 23 17.22 9.29 1.67
CA GLY A 23 17.11 8.19 2.63
C GLY A 23 15.77 8.13 3.36
N ARG A 24 15.54 7.01 4.05
CA ARG A 24 14.31 6.71 4.81
C ARG A 24 14.61 5.76 5.97
N TYR A 25 13.83 5.84 7.05
CA TYR A 25 13.80 4.82 8.09
C TYR A 25 13.20 3.51 7.57
N VAL A 26 13.87 2.41 7.84
CA VAL A 26 13.45 1.05 7.50
C VAL A 26 13.36 0.21 8.76
N LYS A 27 12.41 -0.74 8.78
CA LYS A 27 12.20 -1.69 9.87
C LYS A 27 12.63 -3.09 9.41
N CYS A 28 13.37 -3.81 10.25
CA CYS A 28 13.76 -5.20 9.98
C CYS A 28 12.55 -6.11 10.05
N GLY A 29 12.35 -6.98 9.05
CA GLY A 29 11.29 -7.99 9.07
C GLY A 29 11.56 -9.18 10.01
N LYS A 30 12.80 -9.34 10.51
CA LYS A 30 13.20 -10.45 11.38
C LYS A 30 13.28 -10.07 12.86
N CYS A 31 13.94 -8.96 13.18
CA CYS A 31 14.19 -8.53 14.56
C CYS A 31 13.52 -7.20 14.92
N GLU A 32 12.74 -6.61 14.00
CA GLU A 32 12.01 -5.36 14.19
C GLU A 32 12.84 -4.10 14.47
N HIS A 33 14.17 -4.19 14.44
CA HIS A 33 15.05 -3.04 14.59
C HIS A 33 14.80 -1.99 13.49
N LEU A 34 14.73 -0.72 13.88
CA LEU A 34 14.59 0.41 12.96
C LEU A 34 15.91 1.15 12.79
N TRP A 35 16.32 1.35 11.55
CA TRP A 35 17.51 2.14 11.23
C TRP A 35 17.29 3.03 10.02
N PHE A 36 18.15 4.04 9.86
CA PHE A 36 18.09 4.94 8.72
C PHE A 36 18.95 4.40 7.57
N ALA A 37 18.35 4.27 6.39
CA ALA A 37 19.03 3.77 5.19
C ALA A 37 19.00 4.81 4.07
N ILE A 38 20.15 5.04 3.46
CA ILE A 38 20.34 5.95 2.32
C ILE A 38 20.65 5.06 1.12
N PRO A 39 19.99 5.27 -0.05
CA PRO A 39 20.39 4.56 -1.25
C PRO A 39 21.83 4.93 -1.61
N SER A 40 22.66 3.94 -1.87
CA SER A 40 23.99 4.16 -2.42
C SER A 40 23.83 4.95 -3.72
N ALA A 41 24.42 6.15 -3.80
CA ALA A 41 24.40 6.94 -5.02
C ALA A 41 24.90 6.08 -6.18
N PRO A 42 24.30 6.20 -7.38
CA PRO A 42 24.92 5.62 -8.56
C PRO A 42 26.31 6.26 -8.64
N SER A 43 27.35 5.45 -8.49
CA SER A 43 28.70 5.86 -8.84
C SER A 43 28.59 6.43 -10.26
N LEU A 44 28.82 7.74 -10.40
CA LEU A 44 29.11 8.33 -11.69
C LEU A 44 30.44 7.71 -12.07
N ILE A 45 30.35 6.58 -12.78
CA ILE A 45 31.49 5.89 -13.34
C ILE A 45 32.18 6.94 -14.22
N ASP A 46 33.37 7.39 -13.81
CA ASP A 46 34.28 8.11 -14.70
C ASP A 46 34.32 7.33 -16.01
N PRO A 47 34.23 7.99 -17.18
CA PRO A 47 34.15 7.30 -18.45
C PRO A 47 35.35 6.36 -18.56
N VAL A 48 35.10 5.06 -18.38
CA VAL A 48 36.10 4.03 -18.61
C VAL A 48 36.43 4.15 -20.09
N SER A 49 37.64 4.62 -20.38
CA SER A 49 38.22 4.60 -21.71
C SER A 49 38.37 3.13 -22.10
N VAL A 50 37.33 2.60 -22.74
CA VAL A 50 37.34 1.29 -23.35
C VAL A 50 38.31 1.34 -24.53
N THR A 51 39.51 0.82 -24.34
CA THR A 51 40.37 0.41 -25.47
C THR A 51 39.58 -0.66 -26.25
N PRO A 52 39.34 -0.49 -27.55
CA PRO A 52 38.71 -1.53 -28.35
C PRO A 52 39.58 -2.80 -28.29
N LEU A 53 39.12 -3.80 -27.55
CA LEU A 53 39.64 -5.15 -27.64
C LEU A 53 39.05 -5.79 -28.89
N ASP A 54 39.93 -6.33 -29.70
CA ASP A 54 39.68 -6.98 -30.98
C ASP A 54 38.39 -7.84 -30.94
N TYR A 55 37.42 -7.46 -31.76
CA TYR A 55 36.03 -7.91 -31.68
C TYR A 55 35.80 -9.33 -32.21
N LEU A 56 36.85 -10.04 -32.62
CA LEU A 56 36.70 -11.33 -33.30
C LEU A 56 36.45 -12.51 -32.33
N GLU A 57 36.54 -12.30 -31.02
CA GLU A 57 36.43 -13.39 -30.03
C GLU A 57 35.29 -13.15 -29.02
N ARG A 58 34.12 -12.73 -29.51
CA ARG A 58 32.92 -12.53 -28.67
C ARG A 58 31.64 -13.16 -29.24
N SER A 59 31.76 -14.22 -30.03
CA SER A 59 30.58 -14.94 -30.54
C SER A 59 30.18 -16.19 -29.73
N SER A 60 30.91 -16.57 -28.67
CA SER A 60 30.65 -17.83 -27.97
C SER A 60 30.53 -17.69 -26.44
N ILE A 61 29.89 -16.62 -25.95
CA ILE A 61 29.46 -16.60 -24.54
C ILE A 61 27.99 -17.01 -24.51
N LYS A 62 27.74 -18.26 -24.15
CA LYS A 62 26.42 -18.76 -23.76
C LYS A 62 25.92 -17.87 -22.63
N THR A 63 24.89 -17.07 -22.88
CA THR A 63 24.26 -16.26 -21.85
C THR A 63 23.86 -17.18 -20.70
N PRO A 64 24.30 -16.93 -19.46
CA PRO A 64 23.76 -17.66 -18.32
C PRO A 64 22.25 -17.41 -18.31
N ASN A 65 21.46 -18.46 -18.10
CA ASN A 65 20.02 -18.33 -17.88
C ASN A 65 19.80 -17.65 -16.53
N LEU A 66 19.93 -16.32 -16.49
CA LEU A 66 19.66 -15.58 -15.26
C LEU A 66 18.20 -15.80 -14.88
N PRO A 67 17.91 -16.13 -13.62
CA PRO A 67 16.54 -16.28 -13.15
C PRO A 67 15.82 -14.94 -13.27
N VAL A 68 14.70 -14.93 -13.99
CA VAL A 68 13.79 -13.79 -14.07
C VAL A 68 13.19 -13.54 -12.68
N ILE A 69 13.46 -12.38 -12.10
CA ILE A 69 12.79 -11.91 -10.89
C ILE A 69 11.38 -11.49 -11.32
N SER A 70 10.39 -12.34 -11.10
CA SER A 70 8.99 -12.00 -11.32
C SER A 70 8.45 -11.19 -10.15
N GLU A 71 7.88 -10.02 -10.42
CA GLU A 71 7.12 -9.27 -9.42
C GLU A 71 5.85 -10.05 -9.09
N THR A 72 5.79 -10.64 -7.91
CA THR A 72 4.58 -11.30 -7.42
C THR A 72 3.52 -10.25 -7.15
N LYS A 73 2.57 -10.12 -8.08
CA LYS A 73 1.38 -9.28 -7.92
C LYS A 73 0.60 -9.78 -6.69
N VAL A 74 0.74 -9.07 -5.57
CA VAL A 74 -0.03 -9.34 -4.35
C VAL A 74 -1.50 -9.13 -4.70
N LYS A 75 -2.24 -10.23 -4.75
CA LYS A 75 -3.67 -10.22 -5.02
C LYS A 75 -4.34 -9.74 -3.74
N GLU A 76 -4.46 -8.42 -3.58
CA GLU A 76 -5.19 -7.82 -2.47
C GLU A 76 -6.57 -8.47 -2.41
N ASN A 77 -6.88 -8.99 -1.23
CA ASN A 77 -8.12 -9.66 -0.88
C ASN A 77 -9.26 -8.65 -0.79
N LEU A 78 -9.66 -8.12 -1.95
CA LEU A 78 -10.79 -7.21 -2.15
C LEU A 78 -12.09 -7.72 -1.51
N ALA A 79 -12.23 -9.05 -1.40
CA ALA A 79 -13.32 -9.72 -0.68
C ALA A 79 -13.34 -9.44 0.83
N ILE A 80 -12.17 -9.33 1.47
CA ILE A 80 -12.07 -9.02 2.91
C ILE A 80 -12.40 -7.55 3.16
N SER A 81 -11.96 -6.65 2.27
CA SER A 81 -12.36 -5.24 2.32
C SER A 81 -13.88 -5.08 2.23
N TRP A 82 -14.54 -5.82 1.33
CA TRP A 82 -15.99 -5.79 1.19
C TRP A 82 -16.73 -6.37 2.41
N LEU A 83 -16.23 -7.44 3.03
CA LEU A 83 -16.84 -8.00 4.24
C LEU A 83 -16.83 -7.02 5.41
N VAL A 84 -15.74 -6.27 5.60
CA VAL A 84 -15.63 -5.25 6.67
C VAL A 84 -16.62 -4.10 6.42
N VAL A 85 -16.69 -3.61 5.18
CA VAL A 85 -17.63 -2.53 4.82
C VAL A 85 -19.08 -2.97 5.01
N PHE A 86 -19.43 -4.17 4.54
CA PHE A 86 -20.79 -4.67 4.66
C PHE A 86 -21.19 -4.91 6.13
N SER A 87 -20.27 -5.43 6.94
CA SER A 87 -20.46 -5.58 8.38
C SER A 87 -20.71 -4.24 9.08
N LEU A 88 -19.94 -3.20 8.73
CA LEU A 88 -20.11 -1.85 9.29
C LEU A 88 -21.44 -1.22 8.89
N VAL A 89 -21.85 -1.37 7.61
CA VAL A 89 -23.14 -0.86 7.13
C VAL A 89 -24.30 -1.57 7.82
N LEU A 90 -24.24 -2.90 7.97
CA LEU A 90 -25.27 -3.65 8.70
C LEU A 90 -25.39 -3.19 10.15
N LEU A 91 -24.26 -2.95 10.82
CA LEU A 91 -24.24 -2.45 12.19
C LEU A 91 -24.93 -1.08 12.29
N ILE A 92 -24.63 -0.16 11.37
CA ILE A 92 -25.30 1.15 11.31
C ILE A 92 -26.81 1.01 11.11
N ILE A 93 -27.24 0.13 10.20
CA ILE A 93 -28.67 -0.11 9.96
C ILE A 93 -29.37 -0.63 11.23
N VAL A 94 -28.74 -1.55 11.96
CA VAL A 94 -29.26 -2.08 13.23
C VAL A 94 -29.34 -0.98 14.29
N LEU A 95 -28.32 -0.11 14.39
CA LEU A 95 -28.34 1.03 15.30
C LEU A 95 -29.45 2.03 14.95
N ILE A 96 -29.73 2.28 13.68
CA ILE A 96 -30.82 3.17 13.24
C ILE A 96 -32.18 2.53 13.55
N TRP A 97 -32.31 1.22 13.35
CA TRP A 97 -33.53 0.47 13.69
C TRP A 97 -33.80 0.47 15.19
N PHE A 98 -32.78 0.22 16.00
CA PHE A 98 -32.92 0.17 17.47
C PHE A 98 -32.99 1.58 18.08
N GLY A 99 -32.30 2.54 17.49
CA GLY A 99 -32.36 3.95 17.85
C GLY A 99 -33.63 4.66 17.39
N ARG A 100 -34.49 4.02 16.58
CA ARG A 100 -35.75 4.62 16.12
C ARG A 100 -36.66 5.05 17.28
N ASP A 101 -36.61 4.33 18.39
CA ASP A 101 -37.37 4.68 19.60
C ASP A 101 -36.71 5.82 20.41
N SER A 102 -35.39 6.01 20.29
CA SER A 102 -34.63 7.09 20.94
C SER A 102 -34.57 8.39 20.11
N ILE A 103 -34.71 8.29 18.78
CA ILE A 103 -34.68 9.44 17.85
C ILE A 103 -35.85 10.39 18.11
N LEU A 104 -36.99 9.87 18.57
CA LEU A 104 -38.17 10.68 18.92
C LEU A 104 -37.94 11.59 20.14
N TYR A 105 -36.94 11.31 20.99
CA TYR A 105 -36.66 12.15 22.16
C TYR A 105 -35.58 13.22 21.90
N ILE A 106 -34.71 12.97 20.92
CA ILE A 106 -33.54 13.80 20.66
C ILE A 106 -33.85 14.93 19.67
N TRP A 107 -34.73 14.75 18.68
CA TRP A 107 -35.04 15.75 17.63
C TRP A 107 -36.55 16.09 17.50
N PRO A 108 -37.10 16.96 18.38
CA PRO A 108 -38.50 17.39 18.31
C PRO A 108 -38.86 18.23 17.06
N GLU A 109 -37.87 18.75 16.32
CA GLU A 109 -38.11 19.54 15.10
C GLU A 109 -38.53 18.70 13.88
N THR A 110 -38.40 17.38 13.95
CA THR A 110 -38.81 16.49 12.85
C THR A 110 -40.32 16.39 12.70
N GLU A 111 -41.11 16.72 13.74
CA GLU A 111 -42.58 16.73 13.67
C GLU A 111 -43.09 17.75 12.64
N VAL A 112 -42.44 18.90 12.50
CA VAL A 112 -42.85 19.96 11.57
C VAL A 112 -42.62 19.52 10.12
N VAL A 113 -41.48 18.88 9.84
CA VAL A 113 -41.15 18.38 8.50
C VAL A 113 -42.05 17.20 8.14
N TYR A 114 -42.30 16.28 9.08
CA TYR A 114 -43.21 15.15 8.86
C TYR A 114 -44.64 15.62 8.60
N ASN A 115 -45.16 16.55 9.41
CA ASN A 115 -46.50 17.10 9.21
C ASN A 115 -46.61 17.91 7.91
N TRP A 116 -45.55 18.62 7.51
CA TRP A 116 -45.52 19.33 6.22
C TRP A 116 -45.57 18.37 5.03
N ILE A 117 -44.72 17.33 5.02
CA ILE A 117 -44.70 16.33 3.94
C ILE A 117 -46.05 15.58 3.88
N ASN A 118 -46.57 15.15 5.03
CA ASN A 118 -47.81 14.37 5.10
C ASN A 118 -49.03 15.17 4.61
N ASN A 119 -49.14 16.44 4.98
CA ASN A 119 -50.25 17.30 4.56
C ASN A 119 -50.17 17.73 3.09
N ASN A 120 -48.97 17.77 2.50
CA ASN A 120 -48.77 18.24 1.13
C ASN A 120 -48.79 17.10 0.10
N PHE A 121 -48.37 15.88 0.47
CA PHE A 121 -48.26 14.75 -0.46
C PHE A 121 -49.37 13.70 -0.36
N LEU A 122 -50.16 13.65 0.73
CA LEU A 122 -51.26 12.67 0.87
C LEU A 122 -52.67 13.26 0.67
N LYS A 123 -52.77 14.53 0.24
CA LYS A 123 -54.05 15.24 0.03
C LYS A 123 -54.44 15.44 -1.43
N GLU A 124 -53.61 15.02 -2.38
CA GLU A 124 -53.96 14.84 -3.80
C GLU A 124 -54.13 13.35 -4.11
#